data_AF-A0A1G2N3A4-F1
#
_entry.id   AF-A0A1G2N3A4-F1
#
_cell.length_a   1.000
_cell.length_b   1.000
_cell.length_c   1.000
_cell.angle_alpha   90.00
_cell.angle_beta   90.00
_cell.angle_gamma   90.00
#
_symmetry.space_group_name_H-M   'P 1'
#
loop_
_entity.id
_entity.type
_entity.pdbx_description
1 polymer ?
#
loop_
_entity_poly.entity_id
_entity_poly.type
_entity_poly.pdbx_seq_one_letter_code
_entity_poly.pdbx_strand_id
1 'polypeptide(L)'
;MSLSYRHKQTAIIFIICILGVGVAGYAAYGDSLWNNTAINNAPNGVVSATPTELVSETNSNDWKEQFLTQKINENKSSDITAVTSNEPVEPETVTGQFGKKFFEQYLFLKQNNLSENPEAIKALIDQTTENVVSAAPLPRSYDVREIVLSTETDASAERAYANNIGRLILTYTPREDAASIANQALEQNDKFAAKKIEDVTVSYDTLLAQLLATRTPKNLAPHHVELINAVSAMSFVSNGMSKVFSDPIQGMVAMALYEQSVGRLRSALLDLKFVFAQQDMQFSSQEPAIVFSIIK
;
A
#
# COMPACT_ATOMS: atom_id res chain seq x y z
N MET A 1 32.10 -8.47 27.27
CA MET A 1 31.17 -7.61 28.03
C MET A 1 30.57 -6.59 27.06
N SER A 2 29.23 -6.53 27.01
CA SER A 2 28.35 -5.60 26.28
C SER A 2 28.54 -5.37 24.76
N LEU A 3 27.93 -6.22 23.92
CA LEU A 3 27.52 -5.85 22.54
C LEU A 3 25.99 -5.88 22.31
N SER A 4 25.20 -6.31 23.30
CA SER A 4 23.74 -6.51 23.15
C SER A 4 22.90 -5.22 23.26
N TYR A 5 23.47 -4.12 23.78
CA TYR A 5 22.71 -2.91 24.12
C TYR A 5 22.44 -1.98 22.92
N ARG A 6 23.34 -1.92 21.93
CA ARG A 6 23.21 -1.00 20.78
C ARG A 6 22.08 -1.39 19.82
N HIS A 7 21.80 -2.68 19.64
CA HIS A 7 20.78 -3.15 18.69
C HIS A 7 19.34 -2.89 19.15
N LYS A 8 19.07 -2.94 20.46
CA LYS A 8 17.74 -2.63 21.01
C LYS A 8 17.44 -1.13 20.92
N GLN A 9 18.43 -0.27 21.17
CA GLN A 9 18.27 1.18 21.05
C GLN A 9 17.99 1.62 19.62
N THR A 10 18.61 1.01 18.60
CA THR A 10 18.34 1.35 17.19
C THR A 10 16.93 0.95 16.73
N ALA A 11 16.37 -0.15 17.22
CA ALA A 11 14.98 -0.55 16.89
C ALA A 11 13.94 0.35 17.59
N ILE A 12 14.20 0.73 18.84
CA ILE A 12 13.35 1.66 19.62
C ILE A 12 13.32 3.06 18.98
N ILE A 13 14.46 3.55 18.50
CA ILE A 13 14.55 4.85 17.80
C ILE A 13 13.78 4.81 16.48
N PHE A 14 13.79 3.68 15.74
CA PHE A 14 13.05 3.57 14.48
C PHE A 14 11.53 3.49 14.66
N ILE A 15 11.01 2.85 15.72
CA ILE A 15 9.57 2.91 16.06
C ILE A 15 9.16 4.36 16.38
N ILE A 16 10.06 5.15 16.97
CA ILE A 16 9.87 6.60 17.17
C ILE A 16 10.02 7.38 15.85
N CYS A 17 10.85 6.95 14.89
CA CYS A 17 11.01 7.59 13.58
C CYS A 17 9.90 7.28 12.57
N ILE A 18 9.29 6.08 12.60
CA ILE A 18 8.02 5.81 11.90
C ILE A 18 6.93 6.75 12.42
N LEU A 19 7.02 7.21 13.68
CA LEU A 19 6.17 8.24 14.27
C LEU A 19 6.65 9.69 14.03
N GLY A 20 7.85 9.89 13.49
CA GLY A 20 8.53 11.20 13.39
C GLY A 20 8.69 11.76 11.98
N VAL A 21 8.67 10.93 10.93
CA VAL A 21 8.79 11.41 9.53
C VAL A 21 7.47 12.06 9.04
N GLY A 22 6.38 11.93 9.79
CA GLY A 22 5.17 12.75 9.60
C GLY A 22 5.24 14.17 10.17
N VAL A 23 6.32 14.58 10.87
CA VAL A 23 6.35 15.86 11.62
C VAL A 23 7.39 16.86 11.08
N ALA A 24 8.39 16.45 10.30
CA ALA A 24 9.37 17.39 9.75
C ALA A 24 8.86 18.23 8.57
N GLY A 25 7.70 17.90 8.00
CA GLY A 25 7.01 18.73 6.99
C GLY A 25 5.90 19.64 7.54
N TYR A 26 5.55 19.55 8.83
CA TYR A 26 4.29 20.11 9.37
C TYR A 26 4.47 21.23 10.41
N ALA A 27 5.61 21.93 10.41
CA ALA A 27 5.81 23.08 11.30
C ALA A 27 5.35 24.44 10.72
N ALA A 28 4.53 24.46 9.67
CA ALA A 28 4.14 25.71 8.99
C ALA A 28 2.64 26.00 8.87
N TYR A 29 1.73 25.15 9.33
CA TYR A 29 0.29 25.48 9.34
C TYR A 29 -0.38 24.94 10.59
N GLY A 30 -0.64 25.85 11.53
CA GLY A 30 -1.25 25.58 12.82
C GLY A 30 -2.76 25.34 12.77
N ASP A 31 -3.22 24.74 13.87
CA ASP A 31 -4.50 24.96 14.53
C ASP A 31 -5.77 24.89 13.68
N SER A 32 -6.28 23.68 13.43
CA SER A 32 -7.73 23.38 13.50
C SER A 32 -8.07 21.93 13.09
N LEU A 33 -7.87 20.91 13.93
CA LEU A 33 -8.41 19.56 13.63
C LEU A 33 -8.92 18.83 14.87
N TRP A 34 -9.86 19.47 15.57
CA TRP A 34 -10.93 18.76 16.29
C TRP A 34 -12.26 19.33 15.79
N ASN A 35 -12.69 18.92 14.59
CA ASN A 35 -14.11 18.91 14.25
C ASN A 35 -14.35 17.98 13.07
N ASN A 36 -15.19 16.98 13.31
CA ASN A 36 -15.61 15.99 12.36
C ASN A 36 -16.88 16.51 11.68
N THR A 37 -16.77 16.95 10.43
CA THR A 37 -17.90 17.01 9.47
C THR A 37 -17.37 16.94 8.04
N ALA A 38 -17.97 16.02 7.28
CA ALA A 38 -17.99 15.91 5.82
C ALA A 38 -16.71 15.42 5.11
N ILE A 39 -16.81 14.20 4.58
CA ILE A 39 -16.22 13.84 3.28
C ILE A 39 -16.73 14.87 2.28
N ASN A 40 -15.91 15.88 1.96
CA ASN A 40 -15.93 16.70 0.75
C ASN A 40 -14.78 17.72 0.86
N ASN A 41 -13.89 17.70 -0.13
CA ASN A 41 -12.73 18.58 -0.36
C ASN A 41 -11.37 17.90 -0.12
N ALA A 42 -10.91 17.15 -1.12
CA ALA A 42 -9.48 16.94 -1.33
C ALA A 42 -8.84 18.29 -1.75
N PRO A 43 -7.65 18.66 -1.24
CA PRO A 43 -6.96 19.86 -1.67
C PRO A 43 -6.41 19.68 -3.10
N ASN A 44 -6.77 20.62 -3.98
CA ASN A 44 -6.19 20.78 -5.32
C ASN A 44 -4.69 21.16 -5.20
N GLY A 45 -3.82 20.16 -5.09
CA GLY A 45 -2.38 20.31 -5.25
C GLY A 45 -1.98 20.10 -6.71
N VAL A 46 -2.13 21.12 -7.54
CA VAL A 46 -1.58 21.12 -8.90
C VAL A 46 -0.07 21.26 -8.79
N VAL A 47 0.68 20.17 -8.97
CA VAL A 47 2.11 20.26 -9.26
C VAL A 47 2.24 20.76 -10.69
N SER A 48 2.44 22.07 -10.83
CA SER A 48 2.82 22.70 -12.09
C SER A 48 4.25 22.27 -12.44
N ALA A 49 4.39 21.14 -13.14
CA ALA A 49 5.59 20.87 -13.90
C ALA A 49 5.53 21.77 -15.14
N THR A 50 6.35 22.82 -15.17
CA THR A 50 6.56 23.61 -16.38
C THR A 50 7.18 22.67 -17.42
N PRO A 51 6.51 22.36 -18.54
CA PRO A 51 7.08 21.48 -19.55
C PRO A 51 8.31 22.16 -20.13
N THR A 52 9.47 21.53 -19.97
CA THR A 52 10.65 21.93 -20.75
C THR A 52 10.31 21.64 -22.22
N GLU A 53 10.24 22.70 -23.02
CA GLU A 53 10.04 22.65 -24.47
C GLU A 53 10.96 21.61 -25.09
N LEU A 54 10.39 20.58 -25.70
CA LEU A 54 10.99 19.77 -26.77
C LEU A 54 9.89 18.85 -27.34
N VAL A 55 9.02 19.42 -28.17
CA VAL A 55 8.59 18.94 -29.49
C VAL A 55 7.71 20.06 -30.05
N SER A 56 8.18 20.72 -31.11
CA SER A 56 7.42 21.69 -31.90
C SER A 56 6.05 21.12 -32.26
N GLU A 57 4.98 21.91 -32.10
CA GLU A 57 3.61 21.60 -32.49
C GLU A 57 3.51 21.10 -33.94
N THR A 58 3.66 19.79 -34.15
CA THR A 58 3.15 19.09 -35.32
C THR A 58 1.79 18.53 -34.92
N ASN A 59 0.72 19.19 -35.40
CA ASN A 59 -0.69 18.78 -35.37
C ASN A 59 -1.08 17.73 -34.32
N SER A 60 -1.74 18.23 -33.26
CA SER A 60 -2.36 17.53 -32.11
C SER A 60 -3.07 16.18 -32.37
N ASN A 61 -3.42 15.85 -33.62
CA ASN A 61 -4.12 14.62 -34.00
C ASN A 61 -3.30 13.64 -34.85
N ASP A 62 -2.02 13.90 -35.13
CA ASP A 62 -1.25 13.07 -36.08
C ASP A 62 -1.05 11.62 -35.59
N TRP A 63 -0.85 11.44 -34.28
CA TRP A 63 -0.80 10.11 -33.65
C TRP A 63 -2.16 9.39 -33.68
N LYS A 64 -3.27 10.15 -33.59
CA LYS A 64 -4.64 9.64 -33.64
C LYS A 64 -4.94 9.09 -35.04
N GLU A 65 -4.56 9.82 -36.08
CA GLU A 65 -4.70 9.36 -37.46
C GLU A 65 -3.78 8.16 -37.75
N GLN A 66 -2.49 8.22 -37.39
CA GLN A 66 -1.55 7.11 -37.64
C GLN A 66 -1.99 5.79 -37.01
N PHE A 67 -2.58 5.83 -35.81
CA PHE A 67 -3.01 4.63 -35.10
C PHE A 67 -4.37 4.10 -35.60
N LEU A 68 -5.31 5.00 -35.93
CA LEU A 68 -6.67 4.62 -36.34
C LEU A 68 -6.82 4.35 -37.84
N THR A 69 -5.88 4.83 -38.65
CA THR A 69 -5.84 4.60 -40.10
C THR A 69 -4.86 3.51 -40.50
N GLN A 70 -4.27 2.78 -39.54
CA GLN A 70 -3.42 1.63 -39.84
C GLN A 70 -4.23 0.58 -40.60
N LYS A 71 -4.23 0.70 -41.93
CA LYS A 71 -4.62 -0.37 -42.83
C LYS A 71 -3.62 -1.48 -42.59
N ILE A 72 -4.09 -2.60 -42.05
CA ILE A 72 -3.34 -3.84 -42.04
C ILE A 72 -2.97 -4.11 -43.50
N ASN A 73 -1.70 -3.90 -43.85
CA ASN A 73 -1.19 -4.34 -45.13
C ASN A 73 -1.23 -5.87 -45.10
N GLU A 74 -2.16 -6.46 -45.84
CA GLU A 74 -2.34 -7.91 -45.95
C GLU A 74 -1.12 -8.64 -46.56
N ASN A 75 -0.03 -7.94 -46.91
CA ASN A 75 1.12 -8.55 -47.55
C ASN A 75 2.38 -8.44 -46.68
N LYS A 76 2.81 -9.63 -46.23
CA LYS A 76 3.96 -10.00 -45.37
C LYS A 76 3.74 -9.91 -43.85
N SER A 77 2.89 -10.81 -43.35
CA SER A 77 3.24 -11.56 -42.13
C SER A 77 3.95 -12.84 -42.56
N SER A 78 5.26 -12.93 -42.33
CA SER A 78 5.97 -14.21 -42.32
C SER A 78 6.45 -14.41 -40.89
N ASP A 79 5.98 -15.51 -40.29
CA ASP A 79 6.20 -15.97 -38.92
C ASP A 79 5.55 -15.17 -37.79
N ILE A 80 4.22 -15.18 -37.79
CA ILE A 80 3.48 -15.34 -36.53
C ILE A 80 3.00 -16.79 -36.50
N THR A 81 3.71 -17.65 -35.77
CA THR A 81 3.15 -18.93 -35.33
C THR A 81 1.84 -18.64 -34.63
N ALA A 82 0.74 -19.06 -35.24
CA ALA A 82 -0.60 -18.91 -34.72
C ALA A 82 -0.68 -19.58 -33.33
N VAL A 83 -0.63 -18.77 -32.27
CA VAL A 83 -1.10 -19.19 -30.96
C VAL A 83 -2.60 -19.36 -31.09
N THR A 84 -3.02 -20.62 -31.23
CA THR A 84 -4.43 -21.00 -31.16
C THR A 84 -4.86 -20.90 -29.71
N SER A 85 -5.25 -19.70 -29.27
CA SER A 85 -6.10 -19.53 -28.10
C SER A 85 -7.22 -18.56 -28.49
N ASN A 86 -8.41 -19.10 -28.72
CA ASN A 86 -9.63 -18.33 -29.03
C ASN A 86 -10.23 -17.66 -27.79
N GLU A 87 -9.42 -17.31 -26.79
CA GLU A 87 -9.86 -16.49 -25.66
C GLU A 87 -9.06 -15.18 -25.63
N PRO A 88 -9.73 -14.03 -25.48
CA PRO A 88 -9.03 -12.75 -25.33
C PRO A 88 -8.14 -12.82 -24.09
N VAL A 89 -6.83 -12.70 -24.28
CA VAL A 89 -5.85 -12.67 -23.20
C VAL A 89 -6.08 -11.40 -22.38
N GLU A 90 -6.59 -11.55 -21.16
CA GLU A 90 -6.70 -10.44 -20.21
C GLU A 90 -5.30 -9.96 -19.82
N PRO A 91 -5.04 -8.63 -19.82
CA PRO A 91 -3.77 -8.11 -19.34
C PRO A 91 -3.53 -8.49 -17.88
N GLU A 92 -2.31 -8.94 -17.58
CA GLU A 92 -1.96 -9.37 -16.22
C GLU A 92 -1.81 -8.20 -15.25
N THR A 93 -1.44 -7.01 -15.73
CA THR A 93 -1.22 -5.81 -14.92
C THR A 93 -2.49 -4.99 -14.76
N VAL A 94 -2.64 -4.31 -13.62
CA VAL A 94 -3.74 -3.36 -13.36
C VAL A 94 -3.70 -2.23 -14.39
N THR A 95 -2.50 -1.76 -14.74
CA THR A 95 -2.29 -0.77 -15.81
C THR A 95 -2.78 -1.29 -17.17
N GLY A 96 -2.51 -2.55 -17.51
CA GLY A 96 -2.99 -3.15 -18.75
C GLY A 96 -4.51 -3.28 -18.77
N GLN A 97 -5.12 -3.71 -17.67
CA GLN A 97 -6.57 -3.83 -17.53
C GLN A 97 -7.27 -2.47 -17.62
N PHE A 98 -6.69 -1.44 -17.00
CA PHE A 98 -7.16 -0.05 -17.16
C PHE A 98 -7.12 0.37 -18.63
N GLY A 99 -5.97 0.19 -19.30
CA GLY A 99 -5.80 0.60 -20.70
C GLY A 99 -6.81 -0.09 -21.63
N LYS A 100 -7.03 -1.39 -21.44
CA LYS A 100 -8.04 -2.16 -22.17
C LYS A 100 -9.45 -1.61 -21.94
N LYS A 101 -9.87 -1.48 -20.68
CA LYS A 101 -11.23 -0.99 -20.35
C LYS A 101 -11.46 0.44 -20.83
N PHE A 102 -10.47 1.32 -20.66
CA PHE A 102 -10.52 2.69 -21.15
C PHE A 102 -10.74 2.71 -22.66
N PHE A 103 -9.95 1.93 -23.41
CA PHE A 103 -10.02 1.88 -24.86
C PHE A 103 -11.35 1.30 -25.37
N GLU A 104 -11.84 0.20 -24.77
CA GLU A 104 -13.13 -0.39 -25.10
C GLU A 104 -14.28 0.62 -24.96
N GLN A 105 -14.31 1.35 -23.84
CA GLN A 105 -15.34 2.36 -23.59
C GLN A 105 -15.14 3.61 -24.45
N TYR A 106 -13.90 4.00 -24.76
CA TYR A 106 -13.61 5.08 -25.71
C TYR A 106 -14.11 4.74 -27.13
N LEU A 107 -13.93 3.51 -27.59
CA LEU A 107 -14.47 3.05 -28.87
C LEU A 107 -15.99 3.11 -28.90
N PHE A 108 -16.66 2.78 -27.80
CA PHE A 108 -18.10 2.94 -27.66
C PHE A 108 -18.51 4.42 -27.79
N LEU A 109 -17.80 5.35 -27.14
CA LEU A 109 -18.06 6.79 -27.33
C LEU A 109 -17.87 7.22 -28.79
N LYS A 110 -16.83 6.71 -29.45
CA LYS A 110 -16.56 7.01 -30.87
C LYS A 110 -17.67 6.52 -31.79
N GLN A 111 -18.17 5.31 -31.59
CA GLN A 111 -19.31 4.77 -32.36
C GLN A 111 -20.59 5.59 -32.18
N ASN A 112 -20.75 6.23 -31.04
CA ASN A 112 -21.90 7.09 -30.73
C ASN A 112 -21.66 8.58 -31.04
N ASN A 113 -20.56 8.93 -31.71
CA ASN A 113 -20.15 10.32 -32.01
C ASN A 113 -19.98 11.21 -30.76
N LEU A 114 -19.66 10.61 -29.60
CA LEU A 114 -19.42 11.28 -28.32
C LEU A 114 -17.92 11.39 -27.99
N SER A 115 -17.03 10.88 -28.83
CA SER A 115 -15.57 10.88 -28.58
C SER A 115 -14.90 12.26 -28.63
N GLU A 116 -15.63 13.31 -28.99
CA GLU A 116 -15.17 14.70 -28.96
C GLU A 116 -15.92 15.53 -27.89
N ASN A 117 -16.89 14.93 -27.20
CA ASN A 117 -17.61 15.56 -26.11
C ASN A 117 -16.71 15.50 -24.84
N PRO A 118 -16.23 16.65 -24.33
CA PRO A 118 -15.31 16.66 -23.19
C PRO A 118 -15.92 16.08 -21.91
N GLU A 119 -17.22 16.27 -21.69
CA GLU A 119 -17.94 15.73 -20.52
C GLU A 119 -18.04 14.21 -20.58
N ALA A 120 -18.29 13.64 -21.76
CA ALA A 120 -18.36 12.20 -21.98
C ALA A 120 -16.98 11.53 -21.78
N ILE A 121 -15.90 12.18 -22.27
CA ILE A 121 -14.53 11.70 -22.04
C ILE A 121 -14.18 11.79 -20.55
N LYS A 122 -14.56 12.88 -19.86
CA LYS A 122 -14.33 13.02 -18.43
C LYS A 122 -15.07 11.94 -17.63
N ALA A 123 -16.36 11.71 -17.93
CA ALA A 123 -17.14 10.66 -17.29
C ALA A 123 -16.53 9.27 -17.50
N LEU A 124 -16.02 9.00 -18.71
CA LEU A 124 -15.27 7.79 -19.03
C LEU A 124 -14.01 7.64 -18.16
N ILE A 125 -13.19 8.70 -18.04
CA ILE A 125 -11.97 8.67 -17.22
C ILE A 125 -12.33 8.42 -15.76
N ASP A 126 -13.30 9.15 -15.22
CA ASP A 126 -13.73 9.02 -13.83
C ASP A 126 -14.27 7.60 -13.56
N GLN A 127 -15.15 7.09 -14.42
CA GLN A 127 -15.71 5.75 -14.31
C GLN A 127 -14.65 4.65 -14.46
N THR A 128 -13.71 4.80 -15.39
CA THR A 128 -12.63 3.81 -15.57
C THR A 128 -11.69 3.82 -14.36
N THR A 129 -11.38 5.00 -13.83
CA THR A 129 -10.56 5.15 -12.63
C THR A 129 -11.26 4.54 -11.42
N GLU A 130 -12.54 4.86 -11.19
CA GLU A 130 -13.32 4.31 -10.10
C GLU A 130 -13.46 2.79 -10.21
N ASN A 131 -13.69 2.26 -11.42
CA ASN A 131 -13.74 0.83 -11.66
C ASN A 131 -12.41 0.14 -11.36
N VAL A 132 -11.28 0.76 -11.71
CA VAL A 132 -9.96 0.16 -11.49
C VAL A 132 -9.52 0.29 -10.04
N VAL A 133 -9.84 1.38 -9.36
CA VAL A 133 -9.61 1.54 -7.91
C VAL A 133 -10.50 0.59 -7.12
N SER A 134 -11.77 0.44 -7.49
CA SER A 134 -12.72 -0.45 -6.81
C SER A 134 -12.49 -1.92 -7.11
N ALA A 135 -11.96 -2.24 -8.31
CA ALA A 135 -11.57 -3.59 -8.68
C ALA A 135 -10.11 -3.91 -8.33
N ALA A 136 -9.35 -2.93 -7.82
CA ALA A 136 -7.99 -3.19 -7.39
C ALA A 136 -8.01 -4.24 -6.28
N PRO A 137 -7.02 -5.15 -6.24
CA PRO A 137 -6.96 -6.12 -5.17
C PRO A 137 -6.93 -5.39 -3.83
N LEU A 138 -7.73 -5.84 -2.86
CA LEU A 138 -7.67 -5.30 -1.50
C LEU A 138 -6.71 -6.15 -0.65
N PRO A 139 -6.17 -5.60 0.45
CA PRO A 139 -5.46 -6.41 1.43
C PRO A 139 -6.30 -7.60 1.88
N ARG A 140 -5.67 -8.77 2.04
CA ARG A 140 -6.37 -9.93 2.60
C ARG A 140 -6.83 -9.62 4.02
N SER A 141 -8.12 -9.81 4.28
CA SER A 141 -8.68 -9.78 5.62
C SER A 141 -8.70 -11.19 6.20
N TYR A 142 -8.40 -11.27 7.48
CA TYR A 142 -8.39 -12.48 8.31
C TYR A 142 -9.46 -12.39 9.39
N ASP A 143 -10.01 -13.53 9.75
CA ASP A 143 -11.01 -13.72 10.80
C ASP A 143 -10.42 -14.49 12.00
N VAL A 144 -11.09 -14.44 13.16
CA VAL A 144 -10.73 -15.21 14.36
C VAL A 144 -10.66 -16.72 14.08
N ARG A 145 -11.41 -17.22 13.10
CA ARG A 145 -11.36 -18.63 12.66
C ARG A 145 -10.04 -19.03 12.00
N GLU A 146 -9.25 -18.06 11.55
CA GLU A 146 -7.97 -18.29 10.86
C GLU A 146 -6.75 -18.13 11.77
N ILE A 147 -6.95 -17.87 13.08
CA ILE A 147 -5.88 -17.75 14.06
C ILE A 147 -5.82 -18.95 15.00
N VAL A 148 -4.66 -19.17 15.62
CA VAL A 148 -4.49 -20.25 16.61
C VAL A 148 -4.88 -19.73 17.99
N LEU A 149 -6.00 -20.23 18.54
CA LEU A 149 -6.47 -19.84 19.87
C LEU A 149 -5.83 -20.69 20.99
N SER A 150 -5.50 -20.04 22.10
CA SER A 150 -5.13 -20.68 23.37
C SER A 150 -6.31 -20.68 24.34
N THR A 151 -6.47 -21.75 25.11
CA THR A 151 -7.45 -21.82 26.20
C THR A 151 -6.97 -21.12 27.47
N GLU A 152 -5.67 -20.85 27.58
CA GLU A 152 -5.07 -20.15 28.72
C GLU A 152 -5.27 -18.64 28.56
N THR A 153 -5.84 -18.02 29.59
CA THR A 153 -6.15 -16.57 29.65
C THR A 153 -5.74 -15.96 30.99
N ASP A 154 -4.82 -16.60 31.71
CA ASP A 154 -4.25 -16.04 32.93
C ASP A 154 -3.16 -15.00 32.61
N ALA A 155 -2.80 -14.19 33.60
CA ALA A 155 -1.83 -13.11 33.46
C ALA A 155 -0.44 -13.59 32.97
N SER A 156 -0.05 -14.83 33.27
CA SER A 156 1.21 -15.40 32.79
C SER A 156 1.13 -15.71 31.30
N ALA A 157 0.03 -16.34 30.85
CA ALA A 157 -0.22 -16.63 29.45
C ALA A 157 -0.32 -15.34 28.60
N GLU A 158 -1.01 -14.32 29.10
CA GLU A 158 -1.12 -13.02 28.44
C GLU A 158 0.21 -12.29 28.35
N ARG A 159 1.02 -12.31 29.43
CA ARG A 159 2.37 -11.73 29.41
C ARG A 159 3.31 -12.47 28.46
N ALA A 160 3.20 -13.80 28.37
CA ALA A 160 3.95 -14.59 27.40
C ALA A 160 3.55 -14.23 25.97
N TYR A 161 2.26 -14.06 25.71
CA TYR A 161 1.74 -13.56 24.44
C TYR A 161 2.28 -12.17 24.11
N ALA A 162 2.15 -11.19 25.02
CA ALA A 162 2.66 -9.83 24.81
C ALA A 162 4.16 -9.80 24.50
N ASN A 163 4.96 -10.62 25.21
CA ASN A 163 6.39 -10.75 24.96
C ASN A 163 6.70 -11.41 23.61
N ASN A 164 5.89 -12.37 23.18
CA ASN A 164 6.03 -12.94 21.84
C ASN A 164 5.73 -11.90 20.76
N ILE A 165 4.59 -11.22 20.83
CA ILE A 165 4.22 -10.19 19.85
C ILE A 165 5.24 -9.06 19.82
N GLY A 166 5.66 -8.56 20.99
CA GLY A 166 6.68 -7.52 21.08
C GLY A 166 8.00 -7.93 20.44
N ARG A 167 8.42 -9.19 20.61
CA ARG A 167 9.60 -9.74 19.92
C ARG A 167 9.41 -9.77 18.40
N LEU A 168 8.24 -10.22 17.93
CA LEU A 168 7.95 -10.30 16.48
C LEU A 168 8.01 -8.91 15.84
N ILE A 169 7.36 -7.91 16.44
CA ILE A 169 7.40 -6.51 15.98
C ILE A 169 8.84 -6.00 15.93
N LEU A 170 9.60 -6.14 17.02
CA LEU A 170 10.98 -5.67 17.08
C LEU A 170 11.93 -6.37 16.09
N THR A 171 11.59 -7.59 15.66
CA THR A 171 12.43 -8.40 14.77
C THR A 171 12.10 -8.15 13.29
N TYR A 172 10.82 -8.07 12.95
CA TYR A 172 10.36 -8.13 11.56
C TYR A 172 9.72 -6.84 11.06
N THR A 173 9.43 -5.85 11.90
CA THR A 173 9.01 -4.55 11.39
C THR A 173 10.16 -3.92 10.61
N PRO A 174 9.93 -3.52 9.34
CA PRO A 174 10.97 -2.93 8.52
C PRO A 174 11.46 -1.61 9.13
N ARG A 175 12.75 -1.32 8.93
CA ARG A 175 13.36 -0.07 9.43
C ARG A 175 13.02 1.11 8.52
N GLU A 176 12.98 0.87 7.22
CA GLU A 176 12.68 1.89 6.23
C GLU A 176 11.26 1.70 5.72
N ASP A 177 10.63 2.82 5.38
CA ASP A 177 9.26 2.85 4.93
C ASP A 177 9.16 2.74 3.40
N ALA A 178 8.23 1.92 2.92
CA ALA A 178 8.04 1.69 1.49
C ALA A 178 7.67 2.97 0.72
N ALA A 179 6.85 3.86 1.30
CA ALA A 179 6.44 5.10 0.65
C ALA A 179 7.63 6.07 0.55
N SER A 180 8.45 6.16 1.61
CA SER A 180 9.69 6.94 1.59
C SER A 180 10.65 6.44 0.51
N ILE A 181 10.85 5.13 0.39
CA ILE A 181 11.72 4.54 -0.65
C ILE A 181 11.13 4.81 -2.04
N ALA A 182 9.81 4.63 -2.22
CA ALA A 182 9.13 4.86 -3.49
C ALA A 182 9.21 6.33 -3.95
N ASN A 183 8.99 7.29 -3.04
CA ASN A 183 9.12 8.70 -3.35
C ASN A 183 10.54 9.05 -3.80
N GLN A 184 11.55 8.61 -3.06
CA GLN A 184 12.95 8.84 -3.43
C GLN A 184 13.28 8.19 -4.79
N ALA A 185 12.75 6.99 -5.04
CA ALA A 185 12.95 6.29 -6.30
C ALA A 185 12.36 7.05 -7.50
N LEU A 186 11.17 7.62 -7.35
CA LEU A 186 10.52 8.42 -8.39
C LEU A 186 11.28 9.71 -8.66
N GLU A 187 11.76 10.40 -7.63
CA GLU A 187 12.57 11.62 -7.77
C GLU A 187 13.90 11.35 -8.50
N GLN A 188 14.54 10.22 -8.21
CA GLN A 188 15.85 9.86 -8.76
C GLN A 188 15.76 9.01 -10.02
N ASN A 189 14.55 8.64 -10.45
CA ASN A 189 14.30 7.64 -11.49
C ASN A 189 15.07 6.33 -11.26
N ASP A 190 15.23 5.93 -9.98
CA ASP A 190 15.97 4.72 -9.58
C ASP A 190 15.05 3.49 -9.64
N LYS A 191 15.10 2.81 -10.78
CA LYS A 191 14.33 1.58 -11.00
C LYS A 191 14.78 0.41 -10.13
N PHE A 192 15.97 0.46 -9.52
CA PHE A 192 16.45 -0.60 -8.63
C PHE A 192 15.88 -0.48 -7.22
N ALA A 193 15.25 0.65 -6.86
CA ALA A 193 14.58 0.83 -5.59
C ALA A 193 13.40 -0.12 -5.37
N ALA A 194 12.81 -0.66 -6.45
CA ALA A 194 11.78 -1.70 -6.38
C ALA A 194 12.25 -2.88 -5.52
N LYS A 195 13.52 -3.29 -5.64
CA LYS A 195 14.11 -4.36 -4.84
C LYS A 195 14.14 -4.04 -3.33
N LYS A 196 14.43 -2.80 -2.96
CA LYS A 196 14.41 -2.37 -1.55
C LYS A 196 12.98 -2.40 -0.99
N ILE A 197 11.99 -2.00 -1.79
CA ILE A 197 10.59 -2.06 -1.39
C ILE A 197 10.12 -3.51 -1.26
N GLU A 198 10.56 -4.42 -2.15
CA GLU A 198 10.29 -5.85 -1.99
C GLU A 198 10.83 -6.40 -0.66
N ASP A 199 12.01 -5.96 -0.22
CA ASP A 199 12.56 -6.38 1.08
C ASP A 199 11.69 -5.89 2.26
N VAL A 200 11.07 -4.71 2.12
CA VAL A 200 10.06 -4.19 3.06
C VAL A 200 8.81 -5.09 3.05
N THR A 201 8.32 -5.47 1.86
CA THR A 201 7.19 -6.41 1.72
C THR A 201 7.49 -7.75 2.39
N VAL A 202 8.67 -8.33 2.14
CA VAL A 202 9.10 -9.60 2.75
C VAL A 202 9.13 -9.51 4.28
N SER A 203 9.51 -8.36 4.83
CA SER A 203 9.51 -8.11 6.27
C SER A 203 8.09 -8.17 6.85
N TYR A 204 7.12 -7.51 6.20
CA TYR A 204 5.72 -7.57 6.60
C TYR A 204 5.09 -8.95 6.38
N ASP A 205 5.39 -9.64 5.28
CA ASP A 205 4.92 -11.01 5.03
C ASP A 205 5.43 -11.99 6.08
N THR A 206 6.70 -11.85 6.47
CA THR A 206 7.28 -12.65 7.53
C THR A 206 6.61 -12.36 8.87
N LEU A 207 6.39 -11.08 9.21
CA LEU A 207 5.66 -10.71 10.42
C LEU A 207 4.24 -11.30 10.41
N LEU A 208 3.52 -11.17 9.30
CA LEU A 208 2.17 -11.71 9.12
C LEU A 208 2.12 -13.23 9.35
N ALA A 209 3.04 -13.97 8.73
CA ALA A 209 3.13 -15.42 8.90
C ALA A 209 3.38 -15.81 10.36
N GLN A 210 4.25 -15.08 11.06
CA GLN A 210 4.54 -15.33 12.48
C GLN A 210 3.36 -14.99 13.40
N LEU A 211 2.60 -13.93 13.08
CA LEU A 211 1.39 -13.56 13.82
C LEU A 211 0.29 -14.62 13.64
N LEU A 212 0.09 -15.12 12.42
CA LEU A 212 -0.88 -16.20 12.15
C LEU A 212 -0.53 -17.50 12.89
N ALA A 213 0.76 -17.81 13.03
CA ALA A 213 1.24 -18.99 13.76
C ALA A 213 1.24 -18.82 15.29
N THR A 214 1.03 -17.61 15.80
CA THR A 214 1.07 -17.33 17.23
C THR A 214 -0.18 -17.86 17.93
N ARG A 215 0.01 -18.58 19.04
CA ARG A 215 -1.09 -18.96 19.94
C ARG A 215 -1.57 -17.74 20.72
N THR A 216 -2.84 -17.41 20.58
CA THR A 216 -3.43 -16.18 21.12
C THR A 216 -4.44 -16.51 22.22
N PRO A 217 -4.31 -15.96 23.44
CA PRO A 217 -5.34 -16.06 24.47
C PRO A 217 -6.71 -15.62 23.94
N LYS A 218 -7.76 -16.40 24.20
CA LYS A 218 -9.10 -16.15 23.63
C LYS A 218 -9.62 -14.72 23.84
N ASN A 219 -9.31 -14.11 24.97
CA ASN A 219 -9.72 -12.75 25.31
C ASN A 219 -8.94 -11.66 24.55
N LEU A 220 -7.79 -11.99 23.95
CA LEU A 220 -6.98 -11.09 23.12
C LEU A 220 -7.18 -11.34 21.61
N ALA A 221 -8.00 -12.32 21.24
CA ALA A 221 -8.23 -12.71 19.85
C ALA A 221 -8.71 -11.56 18.94
N PRO A 222 -9.66 -10.68 19.36
CA PRO A 222 -10.09 -9.56 18.52
C PRO A 222 -8.93 -8.62 18.16
N HIS A 223 -8.15 -8.20 19.17
CA HIS A 223 -7.00 -7.30 19.00
C HIS A 223 -5.87 -7.94 18.19
N HIS A 224 -5.66 -9.26 18.32
CA HIS A 224 -4.69 -9.98 17.51
C HIS A 224 -5.09 -10.01 16.02
N VAL A 225 -6.38 -10.21 15.73
CA VAL A 225 -6.91 -10.19 14.36
C VAL A 225 -6.79 -8.78 13.76
N GLU A 226 -7.06 -7.73 14.53
CA GLU A 226 -6.85 -6.35 14.10
C GLU A 226 -5.39 -6.09 13.72
N LEU A 227 -4.43 -6.56 14.53
CA LEU A 227 -3.01 -6.47 14.22
C LEU A 227 -2.64 -7.25 12.95
N ILE A 228 -3.10 -8.49 12.80
CA ILE A 228 -2.88 -9.31 11.59
C ILE A 228 -3.39 -8.58 10.35
N ASN A 229 -4.60 -8.03 10.41
CA ASN A 229 -5.21 -7.32 9.28
C ASN A 229 -4.48 -6.02 8.94
N ALA A 230 -3.98 -5.31 9.94
CA ALA A 230 -3.16 -4.14 9.71
C ALA A 230 -1.79 -4.48 9.09
N VAL A 231 -1.13 -5.55 9.54
CA VAL A 231 0.13 -6.02 8.94
C VAL A 231 -0.10 -6.53 7.51
N SER A 232 -1.21 -7.21 7.25
CA SER A 232 -1.64 -7.61 5.90
C SER A 232 -1.82 -6.40 4.97
N ALA A 233 -2.42 -5.31 5.47
CA ALA A 233 -2.53 -4.06 4.73
C ALA A 233 -1.15 -3.45 4.41
N MET A 234 -0.21 -3.46 5.36
CA MET A 234 1.14 -2.98 5.13
C MET A 234 1.94 -3.83 4.12
N SER A 235 1.80 -5.15 4.17
CA SER A 235 2.35 -6.05 3.14
C SER A 235 1.77 -5.69 1.76
N PHE A 236 0.45 -5.56 1.67
CA PHE A 236 -0.23 -5.23 0.43
C PHE A 236 0.26 -3.90 -0.19
N VAL A 237 0.28 -2.81 0.59
CA VAL A 237 0.68 -1.50 0.06
C VAL A 237 2.17 -1.45 -0.27
N SER A 238 3.04 -2.08 0.52
CA SER A 238 4.46 -2.17 0.15
C SER A 238 4.65 -2.97 -1.15
N ASN A 239 3.94 -4.08 -1.32
CA ASN A 239 4.01 -4.86 -2.56
C ASN A 239 3.55 -4.03 -3.76
N GLY A 240 2.44 -3.30 -3.64
CA GLY A 240 1.96 -2.45 -4.73
C GLY A 240 2.93 -1.32 -5.07
N MET A 241 3.53 -0.68 -4.06
CA MET A 241 4.56 0.36 -4.27
C MET A 241 5.82 -0.17 -4.96
N SER A 242 6.21 -1.43 -4.72
CA SER A 242 7.35 -2.05 -5.41
C SER A 242 7.15 -2.09 -6.94
N LYS A 243 5.89 -2.02 -7.40
CA LYS A 243 5.51 -2.10 -8.80
C LYS A 243 5.34 -0.74 -9.47
N VAL A 244 5.66 0.38 -8.81
CA VAL A 244 5.41 1.73 -9.36
C VAL A 244 6.00 1.95 -10.77
N PHE A 245 7.10 1.28 -11.13
CA PHE A 245 7.71 1.36 -12.46
C PHE A 245 7.21 0.30 -13.47
N SER A 246 6.68 -0.84 -13.00
CA SER A 246 6.24 -1.96 -13.84
C SER A 246 4.72 -2.01 -14.04
N ASP A 247 3.96 -1.52 -13.05
CA ASP A 247 2.52 -1.39 -13.04
C ASP A 247 2.14 -0.07 -12.30
N PRO A 248 2.27 1.09 -12.95
CA PRO A 248 2.09 2.40 -12.32
C PRO A 248 0.73 2.59 -11.65
N ILE A 249 -0.36 2.06 -12.22
CA ILE A 249 -1.68 2.17 -11.61
C ILE A 249 -1.76 1.35 -10.32
N GLN A 250 -1.19 0.15 -10.29
CA GLN A 250 -1.10 -0.61 -9.03
C GLN A 250 -0.27 0.14 -7.98
N GLY A 251 0.84 0.76 -8.39
CA GLY A 251 1.65 1.61 -7.52
C GLY A 251 0.87 2.79 -6.93
N MET A 252 0.10 3.50 -7.76
CA MET A 252 -0.74 4.62 -7.33
C MET A 252 -1.84 4.19 -6.34
N VAL A 253 -2.51 3.06 -6.60
CA VAL A 253 -3.51 2.52 -5.66
C VAL A 253 -2.88 2.22 -4.30
N ALA A 254 -1.70 1.62 -4.29
CA ALA A 254 -0.99 1.32 -3.06
C ALA A 254 -0.57 2.58 -2.30
N MET A 255 -0.12 3.63 -3.00
CA MET A 255 0.14 4.94 -2.41
C MET A 255 -1.12 5.56 -1.81
N ALA A 256 -2.26 5.48 -2.49
CA ALA A 256 -3.52 6.01 -1.99
C ALA A 256 -4.01 5.30 -0.71
N LEU A 257 -3.73 4.00 -0.57
CA LEU A 257 -4.12 3.21 0.61
C LEU A 257 -3.11 3.24 1.76
N TYR A 258 -1.94 3.83 1.55
CA TYR A 258 -0.83 3.77 2.50
C TYR A 258 -1.15 4.44 3.83
N GLU A 259 -1.64 5.68 3.83
CA GLU A 259 -1.94 6.41 5.07
C GLU A 259 -2.98 5.69 5.91
N GLN A 260 -4.03 5.16 5.27
CA GLN A 260 -5.04 4.36 5.95
C GLN A 260 -4.43 3.08 6.55
N SER A 261 -3.51 2.44 5.84
CA SER A 261 -2.85 1.20 6.29
C SER A 261 -1.93 1.44 7.49
N VAL A 262 -1.15 2.53 7.46
CA VAL A 262 -0.33 2.97 8.60
C VAL A 262 -1.20 3.32 9.80
N GLY A 263 -2.29 4.05 9.57
CA GLY A 263 -3.26 4.40 10.61
C GLY A 263 -3.85 3.15 11.28
N ARG A 264 -4.25 2.14 10.49
CA ARG A 264 -4.74 0.85 11.00
C ARG A 264 -3.69 0.12 11.83
N LEU A 265 -2.44 0.09 11.39
CA LEU A 265 -1.35 -0.54 12.16
C LEU A 265 -1.12 0.17 13.48
N ARG A 266 -1.10 1.50 13.47
CA ARG A 266 -0.96 2.29 14.68
C ARG A 266 -2.11 2.01 15.66
N SER A 267 -3.35 2.05 15.19
CA SER A 267 -4.52 1.80 16.04
C SER A 267 -4.46 0.40 16.66
N ALA A 268 -4.22 -0.65 15.87
CA ALA A 268 -4.13 -2.02 16.38
C ALA A 268 -3.05 -2.19 17.46
N LEU A 269 -1.90 -1.53 17.30
CA LEU A 269 -0.83 -1.53 18.29
C LEU A 269 -1.20 -0.76 19.57
N LEU A 270 -1.92 0.35 19.44
CA LEU A 270 -2.41 1.12 20.58
C LEU A 270 -3.51 0.38 21.32
N ASP A 271 -4.41 -0.31 20.62
CA ASP A 271 -5.47 -1.10 21.23
C ASP A 271 -4.89 -2.23 22.08
N LEU A 272 -3.88 -2.95 21.57
CA LEU A 272 -3.12 -3.93 22.36
C LEU A 272 -2.45 -3.29 23.58
N LYS A 273 -1.81 -2.13 23.41
CA LYS A 273 -1.22 -1.38 24.54
C LYS A 273 -2.27 -1.06 25.60
N PHE A 274 -3.44 -0.57 25.21
CA PHE A 274 -4.50 -0.20 26.13
C PHE A 274 -5.06 -1.41 26.88
N VAL A 275 -5.22 -2.54 26.20
CA VAL A 275 -5.67 -3.79 26.83
C VAL A 275 -4.67 -4.27 27.86
N PHE A 276 -3.37 -4.28 27.55
CA PHE A 276 -2.35 -4.65 28.53
C PHE A 276 -2.32 -3.68 29.72
N ALA A 277 -2.53 -2.38 29.49
CA ALA A 277 -2.60 -1.39 30.56
C ALA A 277 -3.83 -1.58 31.45
N GLN A 278 -5.00 -1.95 30.89
CA GLN A 278 -6.21 -2.26 31.66
C GLN A 278 -6.04 -3.51 32.54
N GLN A 279 -5.12 -4.40 32.17
CA GLN A 279 -4.76 -5.59 32.94
C GLN A 279 -3.61 -5.34 33.93
N ASP A 280 -3.26 -4.06 34.20
CA ASP A 280 -2.14 -3.63 35.04
C ASP A 280 -0.78 -4.25 34.63
N MET A 281 -0.63 -4.62 33.35
CA MET A 281 0.56 -5.26 32.84
C MET A 281 1.66 -4.24 32.56
N GLN A 282 2.66 -4.19 33.44
CA GLN A 282 3.87 -3.39 33.27
C GLN A 282 5.01 -4.24 32.72
N PHE A 283 5.72 -3.72 31.72
CA PHE A 283 6.86 -4.39 31.08
C PHE A 283 8.17 -3.73 31.46
N SER A 284 9.16 -4.54 31.83
CA SER A 284 10.52 -4.09 32.09
C SER A 284 11.29 -3.81 30.80
N SER A 285 12.39 -3.05 30.87
CA SER A 285 13.25 -2.79 29.70
C SER A 285 13.91 -4.04 29.10
N GLN A 286 13.87 -5.17 29.82
CA GLN A 286 14.45 -6.43 29.37
C GLN A 286 13.44 -7.26 28.57
N GLU A 287 12.14 -7.02 28.77
CA GLU A 287 11.03 -7.70 28.10
C GLU A 287 10.80 -7.14 26.69
N PRO A 288 10.67 -7.98 25.65
CA PRO A 288 10.31 -7.51 24.31
C PRO A 288 8.99 -6.74 24.27
N ALA A 289 8.06 -7.04 25.18
CA ALA A 289 6.80 -6.33 25.30
C ALA A 289 6.94 -4.86 25.73
N ILE A 290 8.14 -4.40 26.12
CA ILE A 290 8.43 -2.97 26.35
C ILE A 290 8.01 -2.08 25.18
N VAL A 291 7.94 -2.64 23.96
CA VAL A 291 7.44 -1.95 22.77
C VAL A 291 6.08 -1.30 23.00
N PHE A 292 5.17 -1.96 23.73
CA PHE A 292 3.84 -1.43 24.02
C PHE A 292 3.86 -0.26 25.00
N SER A 293 4.89 -0.14 25.85
CA SER A 293 5.04 1.01 26.74
C SER A 293 5.53 2.27 26.01
N ILE A 294 6.25 2.11 24.89
CA ILE A 294 6.90 3.21 24.15
C ILE A 294 6.11 3.67 22.91
N ILE A 295 5.20 2.85 22.38
CA ILE A 295 4.32 3.23 21.26
C ILE A 295 3.43 4.41 21.69
N LYS A 296 3.31 5.42 20.83
CA LYS A 296 2.49 6.63 21.03
C LYS A 296 1.47 6.77 19.92
#